data_AF-W0AL11-F1
#
_entry.id   AF-W0AL11-F1
#
_cell.length_a   1.000
_cell.length_b   1.000
_cell.length_c   1.000
_cell.angle_alpha   90.00
_cell.angle_beta   90.00
_cell.angle_gamma   90.00
#
_symmetry.space_group_name_H-M   'P 1'
#
loop_
_entity.id
_entity.type
_entity.pdbx_description
1 polymer ?
#
loop_
_entity_poly.entity_id
_entity_poly.type
_entity_poly.pdbx_seq_one_letter_code
_entity_poly.pdbx_strand_id
1 'polypeptide(L)'
;MIARVAAAALLALALPAAAQAPAGFAPSAEVREKVAAMAQAMKPDQGFIAQPLVGDGKTVAALEYWRKPGRPAVHPDEAEYAIVVEGAGTLIMGGTLVDPVVRRPGLTEGSRIEGGTTHRLAPGDVMLIPAGAPHWFGIEDTHLVLLGIKLPKGP
;
A
#
# COMPACT_ATOMS: atom_id res chain seq x y z
N MET A 1 -43.28 -52.76 7.60
CA MET A 1 -41.89 -52.30 7.73
C MET A 1 -41.55 -51.41 6.54
N ILE A 2 -41.51 -50.09 6.73
CA ILE A 2 -40.92 -49.16 5.76
C ILE A 2 -40.10 -48.16 6.59
N ALA A 3 -38.78 -48.34 6.61
CA ALA A 3 -37.87 -47.46 7.31
C ALA A 3 -37.65 -46.19 6.48
N ARG A 4 -38.02 -45.03 7.03
CA ARG A 4 -37.68 -43.72 6.47
C ARG A 4 -36.25 -43.39 6.86
N VAL A 5 -35.34 -43.35 5.88
CA VAL A 5 -33.99 -42.81 6.06
C VAL A 5 -34.09 -41.29 5.90
N ALA A 6 -33.93 -40.55 7.00
CA ALA A 6 -33.79 -39.10 6.96
C ALA A 6 -32.34 -38.75 6.61
N ALA A 7 -32.14 -38.12 5.45
CA ALA A 7 -30.83 -37.55 5.09
C ALA A 7 -30.65 -36.24 5.85
N ALA A 8 -29.76 -36.23 6.85
CA ALA A 8 -29.33 -35.01 7.52
C ALA A 8 -28.34 -34.24 6.62
N ALA A 9 -28.76 -33.07 6.14
CA ALA A 9 -27.86 -32.15 5.44
C ALA A 9 -26.91 -31.52 6.47
N LEU A 10 -25.62 -31.87 6.44
CA LEU A 10 -24.58 -31.16 7.18
C LEU A 10 -24.34 -29.81 6.51
N LEU A 11 -24.79 -28.74 7.17
CA LEU A 11 -24.40 -27.38 6.85
C LEU A 11 -22.96 -27.17 7.33
N ALA A 12 -21.98 -27.21 6.42
CA ALA A 12 -20.60 -26.88 6.75
C ALA A 12 -20.49 -25.37 7.04
N LEU A 13 -20.30 -25.01 8.31
CA LEU A 13 -19.92 -23.67 8.71
C LEU A 13 -18.50 -23.40 8.22
N ALA A 14 -18.35 -22.52 7.22
CA ALA A 14 -17.04 -22.01 6.82
C ALA A 14 -16.46 -21.20 7.98
N LEU A 15 -15.36 -21.69 8.56
CA LEU A 15 -14.59 -20.93 9.54
C LEU A 15 -13.97 -19.71 8.83
N PRO A 16 -13.82 -18.57 9.53
CA PRO A 16 -13.11 -17.43 8.98
C PRO A 16 -11.67 -17.86 8.67
N ALA A 17 -11.24 -17.64 7.43
CA ALA A 17 -9.86 -17.87 7.05
C ALA A 17 -8.96 -17.01 7.95
N ALA A 18 -8.15 -17.67 8.79
CA ALA A 18 -7.02 -17.00 9.42
C ALA A 18 -6.21 -16.34 8.29
N ALA A 19 -5.80 -15.08 8.49
CA ALA A 19 -5.05 -14.33 7.49
C ALA A 19 -3.83 -15.15 7.06
N GLN A 20 -3.91 -15.77 5.88
CA GLN A 20 -2.81 -16.52 5.30
C GLN A 20 -1.69 -15.52 5.01
N ALA A 21 -0.45 -15.93 5.31
CA ALA A 21 0.71 -15.14 4.91
C ALA A 21 0.59 -14.85 3.40
N PRO A 22 0.92 -13.62 2.95
CA PRO A 22 0.81 -13.27 1.54
C PRO A 22 1.59 -14.29 0.70
N ALA A 23 0.99 -14.81 -0.37
CA ALA A 23 1.69 -15.70 -1.28
C ALA A 23 2.83 -14.95 -1.98
N GLY A 24 3.82 -15.68 -2.53
CA GLY A 24 4.92 -15.06 -3.29
C GLY A 24 4.52 -14.54 -4.68
N PHE A 25 3.28 -14.75 -5.11
CA PHE A 25 2.78 -14.39 -6.43
C PHE A 25 1.30 -14.00 -6.35
N ALA A 26 0.96 -12.90 -7.02
CA ALA A 26 -0.42 -12.46 -7.24
C ALA A 26 -0.64 -12.23 -8.75
N PRO A 27 -1.55 -12.96 -9.41
CA PRO A 27 -1.90 -12.69 -10.80
C PRO A 27 -2.61 -11.34 -10.92
N SER A 28 -2.60 -10.75 -12.12
CA SER A 28 -3.20 -9.42 -12.34
C SER A 28 -4.68 -9.34 -11.98
N ALA A 29 -5.43 -10.45 -12.07
CA ALA A 29 -6.82 -10.51 -11.62
C ALA A 29 -6.95 -10.28 -10.10
N GLU A 30 -6.11 -10.94 -9.30
CA GLU A 30 -6.09 -10.77 -7.84
C GLU A 30 -5.71 -9.34 -7.45
N VAL A 31 -4.75 -8.73 -8.16
CA VAL A 31 -4.37 -7.32 -7.94
C VAL A 31 -5.59 -6.41 -8.13
N ARG A 32 -6.30 -6.55 -9.26
CA ARG A 32 -7.50 -5.73 -9.55
C ARG A 32 -8.62 -5.97 -8.55
N GLU A 33 -8.89 -7.23 -8.20
CA GLU A 33 -9.91 -7.60 -7.22
C GLU A 33 -9.61 -6.99 -5.85
N LYS A 34 -8.35 -7.03 -5.43
CA LYS A 34 -7.92 -6.46 -4.16
C LYS A 34 -8.00 -4.93 -4.14
N VAL A 35 -7.63 -4.25 -5.23
CA VAL A 35 -7.82 -2.80 -5.36
C VAL A 35 -9.31 -2.43 -5.25
N ALA A 36 -10.18 -3.15 -5.96
CA ALA A 36 -11.63 -2.93 -5.89
C ALA A 36 -12.18 -3.18 -4.47
N ALA A 37 -11.73 -4.25 -3.81
CA ALA A 37 -12.11 -4.55 -2.44
C ALA A 37 -11.63 -3.48 -1.45
N MET A 38 -10.40 -2.98 -1.60
CA MET A 38 -9.88 -1.86 -0.81
C MET A 38 -10.74 -0.61 -0.99
N ALA A 39 -11.11 -0.28 -2.23
CA ALA A 39 -11.97 0.87 -2.53
C ALA A 39 -13.35 0.78 -1.83
N GLN A 40 -13.93 -0.42 -1.77
CA GLN A 40 -15.20 -0.68 -1.09
C GLN A 40 -15.08 -0.67 0.44
N ALA A 41 -13.94 -1.12 0.98
CA ALA A 41 -13.69 -1.20 2.41
C ALA A 41 -13.37 0.16 3.06
N MET A 42 -12.91 1.14 2.28
CA MET A 42 -12.59 2.47 2.80
C MET A 42 -13.84 3.19 3.32
N LYS A 43 -13.75 3.69 4.55
CA LYS A 43 -14.78 4.59 5.12
C LYS A 43 -14.80 5.93 4.37
N PRO A 44 -15.91 6.67 4.33
CA PRO A 44 -16.02 7.93 3.58
C PRO A 44 -14.89 8.93 3.82
N ASP A 45 -14.47 9.12 5.07
CA ASP A 45 -13.42 10.08 5.43
C ASP A 45 -12.00 9.51 5.45
N GLN A 46 -11.86 8.19 5.25
CA GLN A 46 -10.57 7.52 5.30
C GLN A 46 -9.71 7.94 4.10
N GLY A 47 -8.54 8.52 4.39
CA GLY A 47 -7.62 8.99 3.36
C GLY A 47 -6.67 7.91 2.83
N PHE A 48 -6.45 6.84 3.59
CA PHE A 48 -5.44 5.83 3.29
C PHE A 48 -5.82 4.46 3.85
N ILE A 49 -5.49 3.41 3.11
CA ILE A 49 -5.42 2.02 3.60
C ILE A 49 -4.30 1.29 2.86
N ALA A 50 -3.51 0.50 3.59
CA ALA A 50 -2.52 -0.40 3.02
C ALA A 50 -2.88 -1.85 3.35
N GLN A 51 -2.65 -2.75 2.40
CA GLN A 51 -2.84 -4.18 2.59
C GLN A 51 -1.72 -4.96 1.89
N PRO A 52 -1.06 -5.92 2.56
CA PRO A 52 -0.09 -6.82 1.92
C PRO A 52 -0.68 -7.50 0.68
N LEU A 53 0.10 -7.61 -0.40
CA LEU A 53 -0.30 -8.32 -1.62
C LEU A 53 0.50 -9.61 -1.78
N VAL A 54 1.84 -9.50 -1.76
CA VAL A 54 2.76 -10.65 -1.81
C VAL A 54 3.88 -10.49 -0.79
N GLY A 55 4.51 -11.59 -0.39
CA GLY A 55 5.65 -11.55 0.51
C GLY A 55 6.17 -12.92 0.93
N ASP A 56 7.22 -12.91 1.75
CA ASP A 56 7.89 -14.12 2.27
C ASP A 56 8.06 -14.08 3.81
N GLY A 57 7.39 -13.14 4.47
CA GLY A 57 7.51 -12.86 5.91
C GLY A 57 8.68 -11.95 6.30
N LYS A 58 9.60 -11.64 5.36
CA LYS A 58 10.68 -10.66 5.55
C LYS A 58 10.50 -9.44 4.66
N THR A 59 10.15 -9.70 3.40
CA THR A 59 9.86 -8.69 2.39
C THR A 59 8.39 -8.75 2.05
N VAL A 60 7.74 -7.60 2.02
CA VAL A 60 6.32 -7.48 1.68
C VAL A 60 6.18 -6.42 0.61
N ALA A 61 5.46 -6.75 -0.45
CA ALA A 61 4.88 -5.77 -1.35
C ALA A 61 3.42 -5.54 -0.93
N ALA A 62 3.08 -4.29 -0.64
CA ALA A 62 1.74 -3.91 -0.20
C ALA A 62 1.07 -3.00 -1.23
N LEU A 63 -0.22 -3.23 -1.45
CA LEU A 63 -1.06 -2.24 -2.12
C LEU A 63 -1.36 -1.13 -1.12
N GLU A 64 -1.16 0.10 -1.55
CA GLU A 64 -1.42 1.32 -0.81
C GLU A 64 -2.45 2.14 -1.57
N TYR A 65 -3.65 2.27 -1.00
CA TYR A 65 -4.75 3.02 -1.61
C TYR A 65 -4.90 4.36 -0.90
N TRP A 66 -4.66 5.44 -1.64
CA TRP A 66 -4.69 6.81 -1.16
C TRP A 66 -5.85 7.57 -1.78
N ARG A 67 -6.68 8.22 -0.96
CA ARG A 67 -7.70 9.21 -1.36
C ARG A 67 -7.34 10.63 -0.94
N LYS A 68 -6.44 10.77 0.03
CA LYS A 68 -5.93 12.06 0.51
C LYS A 68 -4.42 11.93 0.70
N PRO A 69 -3.65 13.00 0.41
CA PRO A 69 -2.21 12.96 0.61
C PRO A 69 -1.88 12.82 2.10
N GLY A 70 -0.80 12.08 2.37
CA GLY A 70 -0.15 12.06 3.68
C GLY A 70 0.70 13.31 3.92
N ARG A 71 1.50 13.29 4.99
CA ARG A 71 2.55 14.29 5.21
C ARG A 71 3.81 13.90 4.44
N PRO A 72 4.63 14.89 4.00
CA PRO A 72 5.96 14.60 3.48
C PRO A 72 6.79 13.81 4.49
N ALA A 73 7.48 12.78 4.02
CA ALA A 73 8.14 11.80 4.88
C ALA A 73 9.57 11.51 4.43
N VAL A 74 10.39 11.07 5.38
CA VAL A 74 11.71 10.49 5.19
C VAL A 74 11.75 9.17 5.96
N HIS A 75 12.19 8.12 5.27
CA HIS A 75 12.58 6.85 5.87
C HIS A 75 14.11 6.78 5.91
N PRO A 76 14.76 6.97 7.08
CA PRO A 76 16.22 7.11 7.14
C PRO A 76 16.98 5.85 6.71
N ASP A 77 16.40 4.68 6.98
CA ASP A 77 17.09 3.39 6.87
C ASP A 77 16.42 2.44 5.86
N GLU A 78 15.40 2.90 5.15
CA GLU A 78 14.66 2.07 4.20
C GLU A 78 14.53 2.82 2.88
N ALA A 79 14.96 2.18 1.79
CA ALA A 79 14.59 2.59 0.45
C ALA A 79 13.21 2.01 0.11
N GLU A 80 12.56 2.55 -0.90
CA GLU A 80 11.25 2.07 -1.34
C GLU A 80 11.17 2.01 -2.85
N TYR A 81 10.80 0.85 -3.39
CA TYR A 81 10.22 0.81 -4.72
C TYR A 81 8.72 1.04 -4.60
N ALA A 82 8.19 1.94 -5.43
CA ALA A 82 6.75 2.09 -5.62
C ALA A 82 6.41 2.00 -7.11
N ILE A 83 5.32 1.30 -7.43
CA ILE A 83 4.76 1.23 -8.78
C ILE A 83 3.34 1.77 -8.74
N VAL A 84 2.96 2.63 -9.68
CA VAL A 84 1.58 3.09 -9.80
C VAL A 84 0.73 1.99 -10.43
N VAL A 85 -0.24 1.50 -9.67
CA VAL A 85 -1.15 0.43 -10.08
C VAL A 85 -2.42 1.01 -10.71
N GLU A 86 -2.99 2.05 -10.11
CA GLU A 86 -4.25 2.68 -10.51
C GLU A 86 -4.27 4.15 -10.07
N GLY A 87 -5.08 4.97 -10.74
CA GLY A 87 -5.26 6.37 -10.40
C GLY A 87 -4.13 7.29 -10.88
N ALA A 88 -4.09 8.49 -10.32
CA ALA A 88 -3.14 9.54 -10.70
C ALA A 88 -2.69 10.34 -9.48
N GLY A 89 -1.51 10.95 -9.58
CA GLY A 89 -0.95 11.70 -8.48
C GLY A 89 0.27 12.52 -8.87
N THR A 90 0.89 13.10 -7.86
CA THR A 90 2.16 13.81 -7.99
C THR A 90 3.14 13.24 -6.97
N LEU A 91 4.37 12.98 -7.40
CA LEU A 91 5.49 12.71 -6.51
C LEU A 91 6.39 13.93 -6.42
N ILE A 92 6.68 14.36 -5.20
CA ILE A 92 7.81 15.25 -4.92
C ILE A 92 8.86 14.40 -4.21
N MET A 93 10.09 14.35 -4.70
CA MET A 93 11.18 13.64 -4.02
C MET A 93 12.52 14.38 -4.04
N GLY A 94 13.37 14.08 -3.05
CA GLY A 94 14.65 14.75 -2.85
C GLY A 94 14.50 16.09 -2.12
N GLY A 95 15.49 16.97 -2.28
CA GLY A 95 15.48 18.27 -1.64
C GLY A 95 15.62 18.19 -0.11
N THR A 96 14.97 19.11 0.60
CA THR A 96 15.02 19.25 2.06
C THR A 96 13.64 19.14 2.68
N LEU A 97 13.51 18.28 3.70
CA LEU A 97 12.31 18.17 4.52
C LEU A 97 12.27 19.32 5.54
N VAL A 98 11.22 20.13 5.51
CA VAL A 98 11.10 21.28 6.43
C VAL A 98 10.30 20.92 7.67
N ASP A 99 10.68 21.49 8.81
CA ASP A 99 10.10 21.22 10.14
C ASP A 99 10.05 19.72 10.48
N PRO A 100 11.18 18.99 10.39
CA PRO A 100 11.20 17.55 10.56
C PRO A 100 10.85 17.16 11.99
N VAL A 101 9.90 16.24 12.14
CA VAL A 101 9.54 15.62 13.42
C VAL A 101 9.62 14.11 13.28
N VAL A 102 10.43 13.47 14.12
CA VAL A 102 10.45 12.01 14.24
C VAL A 102 9.13 11.57 14.85
N ARG A 103 8.30 10.87 14.07
CA ARG A 103 6.99 10.39 14.52
C ARG A 103 7.09 9.06 15.24
N ARG A 104 7.99 8.22 14.75
CA ARG A 104 8.31 6.89 15.30
C ARG A 104 9.66 6.43 14.73
N PRO A 105 10.29 5.38 15.29
CA PRO A 105 11.48 4.79 14.69
C PRO A 105 11.26 4.51 13.20
N GLY A 106 12.21 4.94 12.35
CA GLY A 106 12.14 4.76 10.89
C GLY A 106 11.22 5.73 10.13
N LEU A 107 10.57 6.69 10.79
CA LEU A 107 9.71 7.67 10.14
C LEU A 107 9.89 9.08 10.71
N THR A 108 10.42 9.96 9.86
CA THR A 108 10.42 11.42 10.08
C THR A 108 9.47 12.07 9.10
N GLU A 109 8.66 13.01 9.57
CA GLU A 109 7.71 13.74 8.72
C GLU A 109 7.86 15.25 8.87
N GLY A 110 7.61 15.99 7.79
CA GLY A 110 7.78 17.44 7.73
C GLY A 110 6.53 18.19 7.27
N SER A 111 6.61 19.52 7.25
CA SER A 111 5.52 20.39 6.78
C SER A 111 5.46 20.45 5.24
N ARG A 112 6.61 20.45 4.57
CA ARG A 112 6.76 20.49 3.10
C ARG A 112 8.13 19.95 2.68
N ILE A 113 8.35 19.84 1.37
CA ILE A 113 9.67 19.59 0.75
C ILE A 113 10.07 20.83 -0.04
N GLU A 114 11.30 21.29 0.14
CA GLU A 114 11.89 22.38 -0.65
C GLU A 114 12.99 21.85 -1.58
N GLY A 115 13.00 22.30 -2.83
CA GLY A 115 13.99 21.89 -3.83
C GLY A 115 13.86 20.43 -4.29
N GLY A 116 12.72 19.78 -4.04
CA GLY A 116 12.43 18.43 -4.53
C GLY A 116 12.06 18.43 -6.02
N THR A 117 12.35 17.33 -6.71
CA THR A 117 11.92 17.10 -8.10
C THR A 117 10.46 16.64 -8.11
N THR A 118 9.67 17.23 -8.99
CA THR A 118 8.24 16.91 -9.15
C THR A 118 7.99 16.03 -10.37
N HIS A 119 7.25 14.95 -10.18
CA HIS A 119 6.81 14.03 -11.23
C HIS A 119 5.29 13.89 -11.18
N ARG A 120 4.63 13.96 -12.33
CA ARG A 120 3.24 13.49 -12.47
C ARG A 120 3.25 11.97 -12.55
N LEU A 121 2.31 11.32 -11.89
CA LEU A 121 2.21 9.88 -11.77
C LEU A 121 1.00 9.35 -12.54
N ALA A 122 1.21 8.28 -13.29
CA ALA A 122 0.21 7.52 -14.01
C ALA A 122 0.48 6.00 -13.91
N PRO A 123 -0.53 5.13 -14.15
CA PRO A 123 -0.36 3.69 -14.04
C PRO A 123 0.80 3.15 -14.89
N GLY A 124 1.63 2.31 -14.29
CA GLY A 124 2.84 1.77 -14.90
C GLY A 124 4.12 2.55 -14.56
N ASP A 125 4.02 3.75 -13.99
CA ASP A 125 5.20 4.45 -13.49
C ASP A 125 5.86 3.69 -12.35
N VAL A 126 7.19 3.62 -12.39
CA VAL A 126 8.02 2.94 -11.40
C VAL A 126 9.00 3.95 -10.81
N MET A 127 9.09 3.99 -9.48
CA MET A 127 10.01 4.87 -8.78
C MET A 127 10.79 4.12 -7.71
N LEU A 128 12.06 4.50 -7.57
CA LEU A 128 12.86 4.20 -6.39
C LEU A 128 12.98 5.47 -5.57
N ILE A 129 12.53 5.41 -4.32
CA ILE A 129 12.78 6.43 -3.30
C ILE A 129 13.97 5.94 -2.48
N PRO A 130 15.16 6.56 -2.59
CA PRO A 130 16.32 6.16 -1.81
C PRO A 130 16.10 6.37 -0.31
N ALA A 131 16.74 5.55 0.53
CA ALA A 131 16.77 5.77 1.96
C ALA A 131 17.29 7.18 2.29
N GLY A 132 16.62 7.86 3.21
CA GLY A 132 16.94 9.24 3.60
C GLY A 132 16.39 10.32 2.66
N ALA A 133 15.82 9.97 1.51
CA ALA A 133 15.24 10.96 0.59
C ALA A 133 13.87 11.44 1.09
N PRO A 134 13.66 12.77 1.25
CA PRO A 134 12.32 13.30 1.45
C PRO A 134 11.44 12.97 0.26
N HIS A 135 10.21 12.52 0.52
CA HIS A 135 9.23 12.29 -0.53
C HIS A 135 7.81 12.61 -0.04
N TRP A 136 6.94 12.91 -0.99
CA TRP A 136 5.52 13.17 -0.75
C TRP A 136 4.70 12.79 -1.97
N PHE A 137 3.54 12.20 -1.71
CA PHE A 137 2.56 11.85 -2.73
C PHE A 137 1.34 12.76 -2.63
N GLY A 138 1.12 13.55 -3.68
CA GLY A 138 -0.14 14.23 -3.96
C GLY A 138 -1.12 13.28 -4.63
N ILE A 139 -2.40 13.42 -4.30
CA ILE A 139 -3.48 12.61 -4.87
C ILE A 139 -4.27 13.47 -5.83
N GLU A 140 -4.49 12.95 -7.03
CA GLU A 140 -5.23 13.63 -8.09
C GLU A 140 -6.53 12.91 -8.39
N ASP A 141 -7.50 13.68 -8.88
CA ASP A 141 -8.88 13.24 -9.14
C ASP A 141 -9.57 12.64 -7.91
N THR A 142 -9.42 11.33 -7.71
CA THR A 142 -10.13 10.57 -6.68
C THR A 142 -9.21 9.70 -5.83
N HIS A 143 -8.16 9.13 -6.43
CA HIS A 143 -7.28 8.21 -5.74
C HIS A 143 -5.96 7.97 -6.48
N LEU A 144 -4.99 7.42 -5.74
CA LEU A 144 -3.75 6.85 -6.23
C LEU A 144 -3.57 5.49 -5.55
N VAL A 145 -3.26 4.46 -6.33
CA VAL A 145 -2.89 3.14 -5.81
C VAL A 145 -1.44 2.86 -6.16
N LEU A 146 -0.64 2.60 -5.13
CA LEU A 146 0.75 2.20 -5.29
C LEU A 146 0.94 0.75 -4.86
N LEU A 147 1.85 0.04 -5.51
CA LEU A 147 2.47 -1.17 -4.99
C LEU A 147 3.82 -0.78 -4.38
N GLY A 148 3.89 -0.68 -3.06
CA GLY A 148 5.09 -0.29 -2.31
C GLY A 148 5.86 -1.50 -1.78
N ILE A 149 7.19 -1.45 -1.87
CA ILE A 149 8.13 -2.42 -1.31
C ILE A 149 9.22 -1.67 -0.55
N LYS A 150 9.21 -1.79 0.79
CA LYS A 150 10.29 -1.29 1.63
C LYS A 150 11.48 -2.24 1.54
N LEU A 151 12.66 -1.66 1.30
CA LEU A 151 13.92 -2.36 1.25
C LEU A 151 14.76 -1.91 2.44
N PRO A 152 15.19 -2.83 3.32
CA PRO A 152 16.14 -2.47 4.37
C PRO A 152 17.41 -1.91 3.74
N LYS A 153 18.10 -1.03 4.46
CA LYS A 153 19.42 -0.53 4.07
C LYS A 153 20.30 -1.69 3.64
N GLY A 154 20.88 -1.58 2.44
CA GLY A 154 21.90 -2.51 1.99
C GLY A 154 23.07 -2.57 2.99
N PRO A 155 23.86 -3.65 2.97
CA PRO A 155 25.05 -3.77 3.82
C PRO A 155 26.04 -2.61 3.66
#